data_AF-A0A377I3D6-F1
#
_entry.id   AF-A0A377I3D6-F1
#
_cell.length_a   1.000
_cell.length_b   1.000
_cell.length_c   1.000
_cell.angle_alpha   90.00
_cell.angle_beta   90.00
_cell.angle_gamma   90.00
#
_symmetry.space_group_name_H-M   'P 1'
#
loop_
_entity.id
_entity.type
_entity.pdbx_description
1 polymer ?
#
loop_
_entity_poly.entity_id
_entity_poly.type
_entity_poly.pdbx_seq_one_letter_code
_entity_poly.pdbx_strand_id
1 'polypeptide(L)' 'MLSLTWNAPIEAFTREGDFFEGKGVDAVYMPFHKLNEFIGLTRLPTFLCNDVVKNPQVEQYLADYQAHLEKVFG' A
#
# COMPACT_ATOMS: atom_id res chain seq x y z
N MET A 1 -9.31 -4.49 -1.46
CA MET A 1 -8.15 -3.65 -1.82
C MET A 1 -7.98 -2.62 -0.73
N LEU A 2 -6.75 -2.37 -0.27
CA LEU A 2 -6.44 -1.18 0.53
C LEU A 2 -5.79 -0.15 -0.38
N SER A 3 -6.21 1.11 -0.27
CA SER A 3 -5.60 2.26 -0.96
C SER A 3 -5.10 3.22 0.10
N LEU A 4 -3.79 3.39 0.20
CA LEU A 4 -3.11 3.96 1.35
C LEU A 4 -2.20 5.13 0.95
N THR A 5 -2.09 6.12 1.84
CA THR A 5 -1.16 7.25 1.69
C THR A 5 -0.28 7.36 2.93
N TRP A 6 1.04 7.31 2.75
CA TRP A 6 2.02 7.39 3.83
C TRP A 6 3.09 8.43 3.52
N ASN A 7 3.56 9.14 4.55
CA ASN A 7 4.76 9.96 4.44
C ASN A 7 6.06 9.14 4.60
N ALA A 8 5.99 7.88 5.03
CA ALA A 8 7.16 7.02 5.04
C ALA A 8 7.58 6.70 3.60
N PRO A 9 8.89 6.65 3.30
CA PRO A 9 9.39 6.21 2.01
C PRO A 9 9.14 4.69 1.84
N ILE A 10 9.16 4.19 0.60
CA ILE A 10 8.86 2.78 0.32
C ILE A 10 9.85 1.81 0.97
N GLU A 11 11.11 2.22 1.10
CA GLU A 11 12.21 1.45 1.68
C GLU A 11 11.96 1.11 3.14
N ALA A 12 11.21 1.96 3.88
CA ALA A 12 10.84 1.65 5.26
C ALA A 12 10.08 0.32 5.37
N PHE A 13 9.35 -0.07 4.31
CA PHE A 13 8.59 -1.29 4.21
C PHE A 13 9.34 -2.44 3.54
N THR A 14 10.22 -2.16 2.57
CA THR A 14 10.80 -3.18 1.69
C THR A 14 12.28 -3.48 1.96
N ARG A 15 13.03 -2.58 2.60
CA ARG A 15 14.45 -2.77 2.88
C ARG A 15 14.65 -3.52 4.20
N GLU A 16 15.45 -4.58 4.16
CA GLU A 16 15.86 -5.31 5.36
C GLU A 16 16.71 -4.43 6.29
N GLY A 17 16.50 -4.52 7.60
CA GLY A 17 17.18 -3.69 8.59
C GLY A 17 16.59 -2.30 8.80
N ASP A 18 15.67 -1.84 7.94
CA ASP A 18 14.85 -0.65 8.17
C ASP A 18 13.68 -0.95 9.14
N PHE A 19 12.88 0.07 9.47
CA PHE A 19 11.90 0.04 10.56
C PHE A 19 10.89 -1.12 10.50
N PHE A 20 10.39 -1.50 9.31
CA PHE A 20 9.49 -2.65 9.17
C PHE A 20 10.19 -3.93 8.70
N GLU A 21 11.53 -3.96 8.78
CA GLU A 21 12.36 -5.14 8.53
C GLU A 21 12.14 -5.79 7.16
N GLY A 22 11.80 -5.00 6.13
CA GLY A 22 11.56 -5.50 4.78
C GLY A 22 10.32 -6.38 4.61
N LYS A 23 9.39 -6.40 5.58
CA LYS A 23 8.21 -7.28 5.57
C LYS A 23 7.08 -6.83 4.63
N GLY A 24 7.20 -5.65 4.04
CA GLY A 24 6.21 -5.04 3.15
C GLY A 24 5.02 -4.40 3.88
N VAL A 25 4.25 -3.59 3.16
CA VAL A 25 3.12 -2.83 3.72
C VAL A 25 2.00 -3.74 4.25
N ASP A 26 1.77 -4.89 3.64
CA ASP A 26 0.69 -5.79 4.09
C ASP A 26 1.01 -6.49 5.40
N ALA A 27 2.28 -6.64 5.76
CA ALA A 27 2.64 -7.13 7.09
C ALA A 27 2.29 -6.09 8.17
N VAL A 28 2.50 -4.80 7.88
CA VAL A 28 2.06 -3.69 8.75
C VAL A 28 0.54 -3.68 8.90
N TYR A 29 -0.20 -3.95 7.82
CA TYR A 29 -1.66 -4.02 7.81
C TYR A 29 -2.23 -5.42 8.04
N MET A 30 -1.45 -6.39 8.52
CA MET A 30 -1.90 -7.75 8.79
C MET A 30 -3.19 -7.81 9.63
N PRO A 31 -3.31 -7.10 10.78
CA PRO A 31 -4.55 -7.14 11.56
C PRO A 31 -5.76 -6.61 10.79
N PHE A 32 -5.56 -5.62 9.92
CA PHE A 32 -6.63 -5.06 9.09
C PHE A 32 -7.08 -6.07 8.02
N HIS A 33 -6.13 -6.74 7.36
CA HIS A 33 -6.43 -7.83 6.42
C HIS A 33 -7.18 -8.96 7.12
N LYS A 34 -6.74 -9.38 8.30
CA LYS A 34 -7.38 -10.48 9.05
C LYS A 34 -8.79 -10.16 9.53
N LEU A 35 -9.08 -8.91 9.89
CA LEU A 35 -10.44 -8.50 10.21
C LEU A 35 -11.39 -8.65 9.00
N ASN A 36 -10.93 -8.30 7.80
CA ASN A 36 -11.71 -8.45 6.57
C ASN A 36 -11.86 -9.92 6.16
N GLU A 37 -10.80 -10.72 6.30
CA GLU A 37 -10.83 -12.17 6.05
C GLU A 37 -11.80 -12.88 7.00
N PHE A 38 -11.84 -12.46 8.27
CA PHE A 38 -12.74 -13.03 9.28
C PHE A 38 -14.22 -12.90 8.89
N ILE A 39 -14.61 -11.80 8.23
CA ILE A 39 -15.97 -11.59 7.73
C ILE A 39 -16.19 -12.18 6.31
N GLY A 40 -15.25 -12.98 5.81
CA GLY A 40 -15.38 -13.71 4.54
C GLY A 40 -14.95 -12.93 3.29
N LEU A 41 -14.32 -11.76 3.43
CA LEU A 41 -13.82 -11.01 2.28
C LEU A 41 -12.47 -11.57 1.79
N THR A 42 -12.26 -11.49 0.48
CA THR A 42 -10.98 -11.86 -0.15
C THR A 42 -10.17 -10.61 -0.48
N ARG A 43 -8.86 -10.73 -0.32
CA ARG A 43 -7.92 -9.63 -0.58
C ARG A 43 -7.74 -9.37 -2.08
N LEU A 44 -7.68 -8.09 -2.42
CA LEU A 44 -7.16 -7.58 -3.71
C LEU A 44 -5.82 -6.87 -3.48
N PRO A 45 -4.95 -6.72 -4.51
CA PRO A 45 -3.66 -6.05 -4.40
C PRO A 45 -3.77 -4.66 -3.75
N THR A 46 -2.86 -4.37 -2.81
CA THR A 46 -2.80 -3.11 -2.09
C THR A 46 -2.17 -2.04 -2.97
N PHE A 47 -2.70 -0.81 -2.92
CA PHE A 47 -2.13 0.38 -3.54
C PHE A 47 -1.57 1.30 -2.45
N LEU A 48 -0.37 1.85 -2.65
CA LEU A 48 0.33 2.67 -1.66
C LEU A 48 1.04 3.85 -2.34
N CYS A 49 0.76 5.06 -1.86
CA CYS A 49 1.58 6.24 -2.14
C CYS A 49 2.52 6.51 -0.96
N ASN A 50 3.80 6.74 -1.25
CA ASN A 50 4.85 7.05 -0.28
C ASN A 50 5.34 8.49 -0.40
N ASP A 51 5.99 8.99 0.66
CA ASP A 51 6.54 10.36 0.78
C ASP A 51 5.55 11.50 0.48
N VAL A 52 4.25 11.28 0.69
CA VAL A 52 3.18 12.19 0.22
C VAL A 52 3.19 13.59 0.86
N VAL A 53 3.94 13.81 1.96
CA VAL A 53 4.09 15.14 2.58
C VAL A 53 5.43 15.78 2.22
N LYS A 54 6.54 15.03 2.32
CA LYS A 54 7.89 15.56 2.05
C LYS A 54 8.20 15.74 0.57
N ASN A 55 7.60 14.92 -0.29
CA ASN A 55 7.80 14.93 -1.73
C ASN A 55 6.50 14.56 -2.46
N PRO A 56 5.48 15.44 -2.45
CA PRO A 56 4.19 15.14 -3.07
C PRO A 56 4.32 15.04 -4.60
N GLN A 57 3.81 13.95 -5.18
CA GLN A 57 3.81 13.66 -6.62
C GLN A 57 2.38 13.33 -7.10
N VAL A 58 1.45 14.28 -6.97
CA VAL A 58 -0.01 14.04 -7.11
C VAL A 58 -0.39 13.48 -8.47
N GLU A 59 0.16 14.05 -9.56
CA GLU A 59 -0.12 13.62 -10.93
C GLU A 59 0.32 12.16 -11.16
N GLN A 60 1.48 11.79 -10.61
CA GLN A 60 1.99 10.42 -10.67
C GLN A 60 1.09 9.47 -9.88
N TYR A 61 0.66 9.86 -8.68
CA TYR A 61 -0.23 9.03 -7.86
C TYR A 61 -1.57 8.77 -8.56
N LEU A 62 -2.12 9.78 -9.25
CA LEU A 62 -3.35 9.63 -10.03
C LEU A 62 -3.16 8.66 -11.19
N ALA A 63 -2.07 8.80 -11.95
CA ALA A 63 -1.75 7.91 -13.07
C ALA A 63 -1.54 6.46 -12.60
N ASP A 64 -0.76 6.26 -11.54
CA ASP A 64 -0.49 4.94 -10.97
C ASP A 64 -1.74 4.29 -10.39
N TYR A 65 -2.58 5.07 -9.72
CA TYR A 65 -3.82 4.55 -9.16
C TYR A 65 -4.81 4.15 -10.27
N GLN A 66 -4.92 4.95 -11.32
CA GLN A 66 -5.76 4.59 -12.47
C GLN A 66 -5.27 3.30 -13.14
N ALA A 67 -3.96 3.15 -13.35
CA ALA A 67 -3.38 1.92 -13.88
C ALA A 67 -3.61 0.70 -12.96
N HIS A 68 -3.52 0.90 -11.64
CA HIS A 68 -3.81 -0.14 -10.66
C HIS A 68 -5.27 -0.58 -10.67
N LEU A 69 -6.21 0.38 -10.74
CA LEU A 69 -7.64 0.10 -10.83
C LEU A 69 -7.98 -0.68 -12.11
N GLU A 70 -7.44 -0.27 -13.25
CA GLU A 70 -7.61 -0.98 -14.52
C GLU A 70 -7.10 -2.41 -14.42
N LYS A 71 -5.91 -2.63 -13.84
CA LYS A 71 -5.36 -3.99 -13.66
C LYS A 71 -6.21 -4.88 -12.75
N VAL A 72 -6.90 -4.29 -11.77
CA VAL A 72 -7.66 -5.04 -10.75
C VAL A 72 -9.11 -5.26 -11.15
N PHE A 73 -9.72 -4.33 -11.90
CA PHE A 73 -11.15 -4.30 -12.17
C PHE A 73 -11.54 -4.18 -13.66
N GLY A 74 -10.61 -3.82 -14.55
CA GLY A 74 -10.79 -3.79 -16.01
C GLY A 74 -10.57 -5.17 -16.62
#